data_AF-A0A0G0PY80-F1
#
_entry.id   AF-A0A0G0PY80-F1
#
_cell.length_a   1.000
_cell.length_b   1.000
_cell.length_c   1.000
_cell.angle_alpha   90.00
_cell.angle_beta   90.00
_cell.angle_gamma   90.00
#
_symmetry.space_group_name_H-M   'P 1'
#
loop_
_entity.id
_entity.type
_entity.pdbx_description
1 polymer ?
#
loop_
_entity_poly.entity_id
_entity_poly.type
_entity_poly.pdbx_seq_one_letter_code
_entity_poly.pdbx_strand_id
1 'polypeptide(L)'
;MRFNSYLPFIILLVFFFVNLFVSINNPTHFEYDESVVYEISKLPVSDLIDTVQAEPPPFGFYILVKVLAGFGKNNLRLLLTFLGTLLTFASLVIAHKNNLLGKYKFTLGISLFLGTSGFMGILATLKQDVVSFPLLLIVFFLALSVILNKRLSVPALICIHLSVTLVLAFGYIAYLEAMLLLLIFTLYFKEKPLTKLLFGFQILIFSIYLIFYGGNQLILNLQRFVWLGEFQNSFIKSTSNFLVGLDPSYVWTDIVLFIFFIFIFKAFSNLSKIERKEVSFGVVGIFFNNFIGSIP
;
A
#
# COMPACT_ATOMS: atom_id res chain seq x y z
N MET A 1 13.80 29.02 -4.62
CA MET A 1 12.73 28.22 -3.97
C MET A 1 12.18 27.04 -4.79
N ARG A 2 12.62 26.76 -6.03
CA ARG A 2 12.13 25.61 -6.83
C ARG A 2 12.80 24.26 -6.53
N PHE A 3 13.99 24.24 -5.91
CA PHE A 3 14.73 23.01 -5.64
C PHE A 3 14.02 22.11 -4.61
N ASN A 4 13.41 22.70 -3.57
CA ASN A 4 12.73 21.93 -2.53
C ASN A 4 11.63 21.02 -3.10
N SER A 5 10.85 21.45 -4.09
CA SER A 5 9.73 20.64 -4.62
C SER A 5 10.15 19.34 -5.33
N TYR A 6 11.43 19.20 -5.69
CA TYR A 6 11.97 18.00 -6.33
C TYR A 6 12.70 17.07 -5.38
N LEU A 7 12.84 17.45 -4.10
CA LEU A 7 13.55 16.66 -3.09
C LEU A 7 13.06 15.20 -2.98
N PRO A 8 11.74 14.90 -2.99
CA PRO A 8 11.27 13.51 -2.98
C PRO A 8 11.79 12.66 -4.14
N PHE A 9 11.90 13.25 -5.34
CA PHE A 9 12.38 12.56 -6.53
C PHE A 9 13.87 12.28 -6.46
N ILE A 10 14.65 13.26 -5.99
CA ILE A 10 16.10 13.12 -5.80
C ILE A 10 16.38 11.99 -4.81
N ILE A 11 15.66 11.99 -3.69
CA ILE A 11 15.78 10.95 -2.66
C ILE A 11 15.47 9.57 -3.25
N LEU A 12 14.32 9.41 -3.90
CA LEU A 12 13.94 8.14 -4.53
C LEU A 12 15.01 7.64 -5.52
N LEU A 13 15.58 8.54 -6.34
CA LEU A 13 16.62 8.19 -7.31
C LEU A 13 17.93 7.78 -6.64
N VAL A 14 18.40 8.55 -5.64
CA VAL A 14 19.61 8.21 -4.88
C VAL A 14 19.48 6.81 -4.29
N PHE A 15 18.33 6.53 -3.69
CA PHE A 15 18.06 5.23 -3.09
C PHE A 15 17.97 4.10 -4.11
N PHE A 16 17.32 4.33 -5.25
CA PHE A 16 17.31 3.37 -6.33
C PHE A 16 18.74 3.00 -6.77
N PHE A 17 19.61 4.00 -6.96
CA PHE A 17 21.01 3.75 -7.34
C PHE A 17 21.81 3.04 -6.24
N VAL A 18 21.57 3.37 -4.97
CA VAL A 18 22.20 2.66 -3.83
C VAL A 18 21.76 1.19 -3.80
N ASN A 19 20.46 0.92 -3.90
CA ASN A 19 19.92 -0.45 -3.91
C ASN A 19 20.43 -1.24 -5.13
N LEU A 20 20.51 -0.60 -6.30
CA LEU A 20 21.06 -1.20 -7.50
C LEU A 20 22.54 -1.56 -7.30
N PHE A 21 23.34 -0.63 -6.77
CA PHE A 21 24.75 -0.86 -6.47
C PHE A 21 24.95 -2.00 -5.47
N VAL A 22 24.19 -2.02 -4.37
CA VAL A 22 24.26 -3.08 -3.36
C VAL A 22 23.86 -4.43 -3.96
N SER A 23 22.78 -4.49 -4.72
CA SER A 23 22.26 -5.74 -5.30
C SER A 23 23.20 -6.35 -6.34
N ILE A 24 23.95 -5.52 -7.09
CA ILE A 24 24.95 -5.98 -8.05
C ILE A 24 26.18 -6.55 -7.34
N ASN A 25 26.64 -5.90 -6.27
CA ASN A 25 27.88 -6.29 -5.59
C ASN A 25 27.69 -7.36 -4.51
N ASN A 26 26.48 -7.45 -3.93
CA ASN A 26 26.13 -8.41 -2.89
C ASN A 26 24.85 -9.14 -3.28
N PRO A 27 24.95 -10.23 -4.07
CA PRO A 27 23.79 -11.04 -4.43
C PRO A 27 23.17 -11.63 -3.17
N THR A 28 22.05 -11.04 -2.76
CA THR A 28 21.37 -11.33 -1.51
C THR A 28 20.55 -12.60 -1.65
N HIS A 29 20.63 -13.49 -0.67
CA HIS A 29 19.76 -14.66 -0.60
C HIS A 29 18.30 -14.23 -0.42
N PHE A 30 17.38 -15.08 -0.88
CA PHE A 30 15.97 -14.90 -0.57
C PHE A 30 15.73 -15.27 0.89
N GLU A 31 14.98 -14.43 1.59
CA GLU A 31 14.35 -14.80 2.85
C GLU A 31 13.39 -15.98 2.62
N TYR A 32 12.97 -16.63 3.70
CA TYR A 32 12.10 -17.79 3.64
C TYR A 32 10.82 -17.51 2.84
N ASP A 33 10.11 -16.43 3.17
CA ASP A 33 8.85 -16.05 2.51
C ASP A 33 9.03 -15.76 1.02
N GLU A 34 10.14 -15.11 0.65
CA GLU A 34 10.47 -14.81 -0.75
C GLU A 34 10.77 -16.09 -1.54
N SER A 35 11.42 -17.06 -0.89
CA SER A 35 11.68 -18.37 -1.49
C SER A 35 10.39 -19.13 -1.75
N VAL A 36 9.46 -19.12 -0.79
CA VAL A 36 8.13 -19.74 -0.95
C VAL A 36 7.37 -19.12 -2.11
N VAL A 37 7.29 -17.79 -2.18
CA VAL A 37 6.64 -17.08 -3.29
C VAL A 37 7.28 -17.43 -4.64
N TYR A 38 8.62 -17.45 -4.69
CA TYR A 38 9.36 -17.74 -5.91
C TYR A 38 9.13 -19.18 -6.40
N GLU A 39 9.16 -20.18 -5.52
CA GLU A 39 8.96 -21.58 -5.91
C GLU A 39 7.51 -21.84 -6.35
N ILE A 40 6.52 -21.31 -5.63
CA ILE A 40 5.10 -21.42 -6.02
C ILE A 40 4.88 -20.81 -7.41
N SER A 41 5.48 -19.65 -7.70
CA SER A 41 5.31 -18.95 -8.98
C SER A 41 5.83 -19.74 -10.18
N LYS A 42 6.70 -20.74 -9.98
CA LYS A 42 7.18 -21.60 -11.07
C LYS A 42 6.19 -22.68 -11.48
N LEU A 43 5.26 -23.04 -10.61
CA LEU A 43 4.27 -24.10 -10.86
C LEU A 43 3.48 -23.86 -12.16
N PRO A 44 3.05 -24.90 -12.89
CA PRO A 44 2.12 -24.77 -14.01
C PRO A 44 0.89 -23.94 -13.64
N VAL A 45 0.25 -23.26 -14.61
CA VAL A 45 -0.85 -22.32 -14.31
C VAL A 45 -2.02 -22.99 -13.60
N SER A 46 -2.35 -24.24 -13.94
CA SER A 46 -3.36 -25.04 -13.24
C SER A 46 -3.03 -25.16 -11.75
N ASP A 47 -1.82 -25.64 -11.46
CA ASP A 47 -1.37 -25.96 -10.11
C ASP A 47 -1.13 -24.68 -9.30
N LEU A 48 -0.74 -23.60 -9.97
CA LEU A 48 -0.59 -22.28 -9.37
C LEU A 48 -1.94 -21.75 -8.86
N ILE A 49 -3.01 -21.86 -9.64
CA ILE A 49 -4.33 -21.37 -9.24
C ILE A 49 -4.79 -22.09 -7.97
N ASP A 50 -4.62 -23.41 -7.93
CA ASP A 50 -5.02 -24.23 -6.77
C ASP A 50 -4.13 -23.95 -5.56
N THR A 51 -2.83 -23.78 -5.76
CA THR A 51 -1.88 -23.49 -4.68
C THR A 51 -2.09 -22.11 -4.08
N VAL A 52 -2.31 -21.08 -4.91
CA VAL A 52 -2.49 -19.69 -4.42
C VAL A 52 -3.78 -19.51 -3.62
N GLN A 53 -4.82 -20.32 -3.88
CA GLN A 53 -6.01 -20.33 -3.02
C GLN A 53 -5.70 -20.72 -1.57
N ALA A 54 -4.58 -21.40 -1.31
CA ALA A 54 -4.13 -21.79 0.02
C ALA A 54 -3.06 -20.86 0.61
N GLU A 55 -2.62 -19.83 -0.12
CA GLU A 55 -1.47 -19.00 0.27
C GLU A 55 -1.86 -17.54 0.57
N PRO A 56 -1.15 -16.85 1.50
CA PRO A 56 -1.51 -15.49 1.92
C PRO A 56 -1.42 -14.39 0.83
N PRO A 57 -0.42 -14.37 -0.07
CA PRO A 57 -0.30 -13.29 -1.05
C PRO A 57 -1.35 -13.34 -2.18
N PRO A 58 -1.69 -12.19 -2.79
CA PRO A 58 -2.61 -12.12 -3.91
C PRO A 58 -2.14 -12.81 -5.17
N PHE A 59 -3.11 -13.39 -5.87
CA PHE A 59 -2.88 -14.11 -7.13
C PHE A 59 -2.18 -13.26 -8.20
N GLY A 60 -2.50 -11.96 -8.31
CA GLY A 60 -1.83 -11.09 -9.26
C GLY A 60 -0.33 -10.93 -8.99
N PHE A 61 0.11 -10.98 -7.73
CA PHE A 61 1.53 -10.95 -7.40
C PHE A 61 2.26 -12.22 -7.85
N TYR A 62 1.67 -13.40 -7.63
CA TYR A 62 2.21 -14.67 -8.13
C TYR A 62 2.31 -14.72 -9.65
N ILE A 63 1.30 -14.21 -10.37
CA ILE A 63 1.37 -14.09 -11.83
C ILE A 63 2.54 -13.19 -12.24
N LEU A 64 2.67 -12.02 -11.60
CA LEU A 64 3.76 -11.09 -11.90
C LEU A 64 5.11 -11.76 -11.68
N VAL A 65 5.31 -12.42 -10.54
CA VAL A 65 6.55 -13.14 -10.25
C VAL A 65 6.78 -14.26 -11.26
N LYS A 66 5.75 -15.02 -11.66
CA LYS A 66 5.86 -16.07 -12.69
C LYS A 66 6.38 -15.54 -14.02
N VAL A 67 5.82 -14.43 -14.49
CA VAL A 67 6.25 -13.77 -15.75
C VAL A 67 7.71 -13.33 -15.66
N LEU A 68 8.15 -12.88 -14.49
CA LEU A 68 9.51 -12.38 -14.26
C LEU A 68 10.50 -13.46 -13.77
N ALA A 69 10.04 -14.65 -13.39
CA ALA A 69 10.88 -15.69 -12.78
C ALA A 69 11.92 -16.28 -13.74
N GLY A 70 11.68 -16.17 -15.06
CA GLY A 70 12.60 -16.64 -16.11
C GLY A 70 13.95 -15.93 -16.14
N PHE A 71 14.09 -14.78 -15.46
CA PHE A 71 15.33 -14.00 -15.43
C PHE A 71 16.30 -14.43 -14.31
N GLY A 72 15.91 -15.34 -13.40
CA GLY A 72 16.70 -15.75 -12.24
C GLY A 72 16.49 -14.86 -11.01
N LYS A 73 16.87 -15.35 -9.82
CA LYS A 73 16.52 -14.75 -8.51
C LYS A 73 16.93 -13.29 -8.36
N ASN A 74 18.20 -12.96 -8.64
CA ASN A 74 18.71 -11.60 -8.48
C ASN A 74 18.08 -10.62 -9.48
N ASN A 75 17.91 -11.04 -10.73
CA ASN A 75 17.28 -10.21 -11.75
C ASN A 75 15.79 -9.97 -11.45
N LEU A 76 15.10 -10.97 -10.94
CA LEU A 76 13.71 -10.83 -10.49
C LEU A 76 13.56 -9.76 -9.41
N ARG A 77 14.42 -9.77 -8.39
CA ARG A 77 14.44 -8.73 -7.34
C ARG A 77 14.71 -7.35 -7.93
N LEU A 78 15.73 -7.22 -8.78
CA LEU A 78 16.05 -5.96 -9.46
C LEU A 78 14.89 -5.44 -10.33
N LEU A 79 14.21 -6.31 -11.07
CA LEU A 79 13.06 -5.96 -11.89
C LEU A 79 11.89 -5.46 -11.04
N LEU A 80 11.64 -6.07 -9.89
CA LEU A 80 10.61 -5.63 -8.95
C LEU A 80 10.98 -4.32 -8.25
N THR A 81 12.24 -4.16 -7.82
CA THR A 81 12.74 -2.88 -7.30
C THR A 81 12.58 -1.77 -8.33
N PHE A 82 12.91 -2.05 -9.59
CA PHE A 82 12.72 -1.11 -10.69
C PHE A 82 11.24 -0.75 -10.90
N LEU A 83 10.36 -1.75 -10.92
CA LEU A 83 8.92 -1.57 -11.04
C LEU A 83 8.34 -0.73 -9.89
N GLY A 84 8.66 -1.07 -8.64
CA GLY A 84 8.20 -0.33 -7.47
C GLY A 84 8.72 1.11 -7.44
N THR A 85 9.98 1.31 -7.84
CA THR A 85 10.55 2.67 -8.00
C THR A 85 9.83 3.45 -9.08
N LEU A 86 9.55 2.84 -10.24
CA LEU A 86 8.83 3.47 -11.35
C LEU A 86 7.40 3.88 -10.94
N LEU A 87 6.68 3.00 -10.23
CA LEU A 87 5.34 3.29 -9.72
C LEU A 87 5.36 4.39 -8.65
N THR A 88 6.35 4.38 -7.76
CA THR A 88 6.52 5.45 -6.76
C THR A 88 6.81 6.77 -7.46
N PHE A 89 7.69 6.78 -8.45
CA PHE A 89 7.99 7.95 -9.27
C PHE A 89 6.73 8.47 -9.95
N ALA A 90 5.92 7.60 -10.54
CA ALA A 90 4.63 7.97 -11.13
C ALA A 90 3.69 8.62 -10.11
N SER A 91 3.60 8.10 -8.88
CA SER A 91 2.82 8.70 -7.80
C SER A 91 3.31 10.12 -7.46
N LEU A 92 4.63 10.33 -7.42
CA LEU A 92 5.23 11.63 -7.15
C LEU A 92 4.97 12.61 -8.31
N VAL A 93 5.02 12.15 -9.55
CA VAL A 93 4.65 12.95 -10.73
C VAL A 93 3.20 13.43 -10.63
N ILE A 94 2.27 12.56 -10.24
CA ILE A 94 0.87 12.93 -10.01
C ILE A 94 0.78 14.02 -8.92
N ALA A 95 1.48 13.82 -7.79
CA ALA A 95 1.49 14.78 -6.70
C ALA A 95 2.08 16.14 -7.11
N HIS A 96 3.17 16.13 -7.88
CA HIS A 96 3.86 17.33 -8.34
C HIS A 96 3.05 18.09 -9.39
N LYS A 97 2.56 17.40 -10.44
CA LYS A 97 1.78 18.01 -11.53
C LYS A 97 0.51 18.69 -11.03
N ASN A 98 -0.13 18.12 -10.01
CA ASN A 98 -1.34 18.68 -9.39
C ASN A 98 -1.04 19.66 -8.23
N ASN A 99 0.22 20.04 -8.04
CA ASN A 99 0.67 20.95 -6.97
C ASN A 99 0.24 20.52 -5.55
N LEU A 100 0.09 19.20 -5.31
CA LEU A 100 -0.28 18.66 -4.00
C LEU A 100 0.83 18.88 -2.99
N LEU A 101 2.08 18.66 -3.42
CA LEU A 101 3.27 18.83 -2.59
C LEU A 101 3.40 20.25 -2.04
N GLY A 102 3.16 21.26 -2.89
CA GLY A 102 3.21 22.67 -2.51
C GLY A 102 2.01 23.09 -1.65
N LYS A 103 0.79 22.70 -2.04
CA LYS A 103 -0.44 23.10 -1.34
C LYS A 103 -0.53 22.51 0.07
N TYR A 104 -0.17 21.25 0.25
CA TYR A 104 -0.20 20.56 1.55
C TYR A 104 1.15 20.53 2.27
N LYS A 105 2.20 21.14 1.69
CA LYS A 105 3.57 21.15 2.23
C LYS A 105 4.14 19.75 2.51
N PHE A 106 3.72 18.75 1.75
CA PHE A 106 4.16 17.35 1.93
C PHE A 106 5.59 17.09 1.50
N THR A 107 6.23 18.02 0.80
CA THR A 107 7.58 17.87 0.27
C THR A 107 8.57 17.25 1.26
N LEU A 108 8.69 17.80 2.47
CA LEU A 108 9.66 17.32 3.46
C LEU A 108 9.21 16.00 4.11
N GLY A 109 7.92 15.85 4.42
CA GLY A 109 7.39 14.60 5.00
C GLY A 109 7.55 13.40 4.06
N ILE A 110 7.22 13.57 2.78
CA ILE A 110 7.42 12.53 1.76
C ILE A 110 8.91 12.27 1.54
N SER A 111 9.75 13.31 1.53
CA SER A 111 11.20 13.15 1.41
C SER A 111 11.77 12.30 2.54
N LEU A 112 11.38 12.58 3.78
CA LEU A 112 11.79 11.78 4.95
C LEU A 112 11.24 10.36 4.89
N PHE A 113 9.97 10.20 4.54
CA PHE A 113 9.33 8.89 4.40
C PHE A 113 10.05 8.01 3.37
N LEU A 114 10.30 8.55 2.17
CA LEU A 114 11.05 7.86 1.12
C LEU A 114 12.50 7.58 1.53
N GLY A 115 13.04 8.31 2.51
CA GLY A 115 14.38 8.09 3.03
C GLY A 115 14.50 7.12 4.20
N THR A 116 13.39 6.53 4.63
CA THR A 116 13.40 5.53 5.72
C THR A 116 13.91 4.18 5.24
N SER A 117 14.56 3.44 6.13
CA SER A 117 14.93 2.03 5.91
C SER A 117 13.70 1.16 5.67
N GLY A 118 12.55 1.48 6.25
CA GLY A 118 11.28 0.78 6.02
C GLY A 118 10.83 0.87 4.56
N PHE A 119 10.77 2.09 3.99
CA PHE A 119 10.44 2.27 2.57
C PHE A 119 11.48 1.61 1.66
N MET A 120 12.77 1.65 2.04
CA MET A 120 13.81 0.93 1.31
C MET A 120 13.62 -0.58 1.32
N GLY A 121 13.26 -1.15 2.47
CA GLY A 121 13.00 -2.59 2.62
C GLY A 121 11.83 -3.05 1.76
N ILE A 122 10.77 -2.23 1.65
CA ILE A 122 9.64 -2.50 0.75
C ILE A 122 10.11 -2.62 -0.69
N LEU A 123 10.98 -1.71 -1.16
CA LEU A 123 11.46 -1.72 -2.54
C LEU A 123 12.52 -2.78 -2.84
N ALA A 124 13.23 -3.25 -1.81
CA ALA A 124 14.35 -4.19 -1.96
C ALA A 124 13.95 -5.68 -1.81
N THR A 125 12.72 -5.98 -1.37
CA THR A 125 12.25 -7.35 -1.10
C THR A 125 11.31 -7.87 -2.18
N LEU A 126 11.28 -9.19 -2.37
CA LEU A 126 10.34 -9.93 -3.20
C LEU A 126 9.00 -10.10 -2.48
N LYS A 127 8.40 -8.98 -2.07
CA LYS A 127 7.11 -8.95 -1.38
C LYS A 127 6.13 -8.13 -2.19
N GLN A 128 4.85 -8.48 -2.05
CA GLN A 128 3.74 -7.87 -2.77
C GLN A 128 3.67 -6.33 -2.58
N ASP A 129 4.20 -5.87 -1.44
CA ASP A 129 4.25 -4.46 -1.03
C ASP A 129 5.07 -3.60 -1.98
N VAL A 130 6.04 -4.18 -2.71
CA VAL A 130 6.83 -3.49 -3.73
C VAL A 130 5.95 -2.91 -4.86
N VAL A 131 4.78 -3.50 -5.09
CA VAL A 131 3.81 -3.05 -6.10
C VAL A 131 2.57 -2.42 -5.45
N SER A 132 2.00 -3.07 -4.44
CA SER A 132 0.72 -2.66 -3.85
C SER A 132 0.81 -1.30 -3.15
N PHE A 133 1.92 -1.01 -2.45
CA PHE A 133 2.09 0.25 -1.74
C PHE A 133 2.26 1.45 -2.69
N PRO A 134 3.12 1.40 -3.74
CA PRO A 134 3.15 2.46 -4.75
C PRO A 134 1.81 2.69 -5.46
N LEU A 135 1.05 1.61 -5.76
CA LEU A 135 -0.29 1.76 -6.33
C LEU A 135 -1.26 2.45 -5.36
N LEU A 136 -1.19 2.15 -4.07
CA LEU A 136 -1.96 2.86 -3.05
C LEU A 136 -1.60 4.35 -2.99
N LEU A 137 -0.31 4.71 -3.11
CA LEU A 137 0.11 6.11 -3.21
C LEU A 137 -0.49 6.81 -4.44
N ILE A 138 -0.56 6.12 -5.58
CA ILE A 138 -1.22 6.64 -6.79
C ILE A 138 -2.71 6.91 -6.50
N VAL A 139 -3.42 5.95 -5.90
CA VAL A 139 -4.83 6.11 -5.50
C VAL A 139 -4.99 7.32 -4.59
N PHE A 140 -4.14 7.45 -3.57
CA PHE A 140 -4.16 8.55 -2.61
C PHE A 140 -3.98 9.92 -3.30
N PHE A 141 -2.95 10.08 -4.13
CA PHE A 141 -2.70 11.38 -4.79
C PHE A 141 -3.73 11.71 -5.86
N LEU A 142 -4.28 10.72 -6.57
CA LEU A 142 -5.38 10.96 -7.51
C LEU A 142 -6.64 11.45 -6.78
N ALA A 143 -7.04 10.77 -5.70
CA ALA A 143 -8.18 11.18 -4.89
C ALA A 143 -7.99 12.58 -4.32
N LEU A 144 -6.80 12.86 -3.78
CA LEU A 144 -6.47 14.18 -3.23
C LEU A 144 -6.50 15.26 -4.30
N SER A 145 -6.02 14.98 -5.53
CA SER A 145 -6.10 15.92 -6.66
C SER A 145 -7.54 16.29 -7.03
N VAL A 146 -8.44 15.29 -7.09
CA VAL A 146 -9.85 15.54 -7.39
C VAL A 146 -10.50 16.41 -6.30
N ILE A 147 -10.20 16.11 -5.03
CA ILE A 147 -10.69 16.90 -3.89
C ILE A 147 -10.13 18.33 -3.94
N LEU A 148 -8.85 18.48 -4.27
CA LEU A 148 -8.18 19.78 -4.35
C LEU A 148 -8.85 20.73 -5.33
N ASN A 149 -9.17 20.19 -6.51
CA ASN A 149 -9.77 20.93 -7.61
C ASN A 149 -11.28 21.08 -7.44
N LYS A 150 -11.89 20.38 -6.45
CA LYS A 150 -13.33 20.29 -6.23
C LYS A 150 -14.12 19.90 -7.48
N ARG A 151 -13.44 19.33 -8.49
CA ARG A 151 -13.98 19.04 -9.80
C ARG A 151 -13.90 17.54 -10.03
N LEU A 152 -15.05 16.91 -9.91
CA LEU A 152 -15.23 15.50 -10.18
C LEU A 152 -15.25 15.28 -11.70
N SER A 153 -14.14 14.78 -12.26
CA SER A 153 -14.11 14.36 -13.66
C SER A 153 -14.31 12.85 -13.74
N VAL A 154 -15.16 12.40 -14.67
CA VAL A 154 -15.42 10.97 -14.90
C VAL A 154 -14.11 10.20 -15.19
N PRO A 155 -13.18 10.70 -16.01
CA PRO A 155 -11.91 10.00 -16.22
C PRO A 155 -11.09 9.83 -14.94
N ALA A 156 -11.03 10.84 -14.06
CA ALA A 156 -10.29 10.72 -12.81
C ALA A 156 -10.92 9.70 -11.86
N LEU A 157 -12.25 9.66 -11.78
CA LEU A 157 -12.96 8.64 -11.00
C LEU A 157 -12.67 7.23 -11.52
N ILE A 158 -12.80 7.03 -12.83
CA ILE A 158 -12.51 5.73 -13.45
C ILE A 158 -11.06 5.33 -13.14
N CYS A 159 -10.09 6.23 -13.29
CA CYS A 159 -8.70 5.95 -12.96
C CYS A 159 -8.53 5.54 -11.49
N ILE A 160 -9.14 6.26 -10.54
CA ILE A 160 -9.06 5.91 -9.11
C ILE A 160 -9.61 4.49 -8.88
N HIS A 161 -10.80 4.18 -9.39
CA HIS A 161 -11.43 2.88 -9.19
C HIS A 161 -10.66 1.75 -9.89
N LEU A 162 -10.11 1.97 -11.09
CA LEU A 162 -9.24 1.01 -11.77
C LEU A 162 -7.95 0.76 -10.97
N SER A 163 -7.32 1.82 -10.45
CA SER A 163 -6.15 1.68 -9.60
C SER A 163 -6.47 0.90 -8.32
N VAL A 164 -7.63 1.13 -7.68
CA VAL A 164 -8.08 0.36 -6.51
C VAL A 164 -8.27 -1.12 -6.87
N THR A 165 -8.89 -1.43 -8.01
CA THR A 165 -9.02 -2.82 -8.49
C THR A 165 -7.65 -3.46 -8.76
N LEU A 166 -6.68 -2.71 -9.29
CA LEU A 166 -5.31 -3.21 -9.44
C LEU A 166 -4.65 -3.48 -8.07
N VAL A 167 -4.86 -2.61 -7.07
CA VAL A 167 -4.34 -2.86 -5.72
C VAL A 167 -4.86 -4.19 -5.15
N LEU A 168 -6.12 -4.56 -5.39
CA LEU A 168 -6.66 -5.87 -4.96
C LEU A 168 -5.83 -7.04 -5.50
N ALA A 169 -5.35 -6.94 -6.74
CA ALA A 169 -4.56 -7.98 -7.37
C ALA A 169 -3.14 -8.11 -6.80
N PHE A 170 -2.64 -7.10 -6.08
CA PHE A 170 -1.26 -7.05 -5.59
C PHE A 170 -1.13 -6.90 -4.07
N GLY A 171 -2.14 -6.48 -3.33
CA GLY A 171 -2.09 -6.44 -1.86
C GLY A 171 -3.46 -6.29 -1.22
N TYR A 172 -3.87 -7.28 -0.43
CA TYR A 172 -5.18 -7.27 0.23
C TYR A 172 -5.28 -6.17 1.30
N ILE A 173 -4.23 -5.99 2.12
CA ILE A 173 -4.21 -4.95 3.15
C ILE A 173 -4.25 -3.55 2.50
N ALA A 174 -3.37 -3.32 1.52
CA ALA A 174 -3.36 -2.09 0.74
C ALA A 174 -4.71 -1.82 0.05
N TYR A 175 -5.42 -2.87 -0.40
CA TYR A 175 -6.76 -2.73 -0.97
C TYR A 175 -7.79 -2.28 0.06
N LEU A 176 -7.76 -2.83 1.28
CA LEU A 176 -8.64 -2.39 2.36
C LEU A 176 -8.38 -0.92 2.72
N GLU A 177 -7.13 -0.49 2.76
CA GLU A 177 -6.76 0.91 2.94
C GLU A 177 -7.29 1.79 1.79
N ALA A 178 -7.18 1.31 0.55
CA ALA A 178 -7.74 1.99 -0.62
C ALA A 178 -9.28 2.09 -0.56
N MET A 179 -9.96 1.05 -0.05
CA MET A 179 -11.40 1.03 0.16
C MET A 179 -11.84 2.02 1.24
N LEU A 180 -11.10 2.13 2.34
CA LEU A 180 -11.34 3.16 3.37
C LEU A 180 -11.19 4.56 2.78
N LEU A 181 -10.15 4.78 1.97
CA LEU A 181 -9.94 6.05 1.28
C LEU A 181 -11.07 6.35 0.30
N LEU A 182 -11.55 5.36 -0.46
CA LEU A 182 -12.71 5.50 -1.34
C LEU A 182 -14.00 5.81 -0.57
N LEU A 183 -14.20 5.22 0.60
CA LEU A 183 -15.35 5.52 1.46
C LEU A 183 -15.31 6.99 1.87
N ILE A 184 -14.18 7.48 2.38
CA ILE A 184 -13.99 8.89 2.75
C ILE A 184 -14.22 9.80 1.54
N PHE A 185 -13.65 9.45 0.39
CA PHE A 185 -13.83 10.19 -0.86
C PHE A 185 -15.31 10.24 -1.29
N THR A 186 -16.03 9.14 -1.14
CA THR A 186 -17.46 9.04 -1.47
C THR A 186 -18.31 9.87 -0.52
N LEU A 187 -17.99 9.87 0.78
CA LEU A 187 -18.64 10.72 1.78
C LEU A 187 -18.39 12.21 1.51
N TYR A 188 -17.17 12.58 1.09
CA TYR A 188 -16.85 13.96 0.70
C TYR A 188 -17.71 14.45 -0.47
N PHE A 189 -17.93 13.58 -1.47
CA PHE A 189 -18.78 13.85 -2.63
C PHE A 189 -20.17 13.21 -2.52
N LYS A 190 -20.76 13.14 -1.32
CA LYS A 190 -22.03 12.42 -1.06
C LYS A 190 -23.21 12.87 -1.93
N GLU A 191 -23.20 14.11 -2.42
CA GLU A 191 -24.26 14.63 -3.29
C GLU A 191 -24.12 14.15 -4.75
N LYS A 192 -23.02 13.50 -5.11
CA LYS A 192 -22.78 12.98 -6.46
C LYS A 192 -23.19 11.50 -6.52
N PRO A 193 -24.23 11.13 -7.28
CA PRO A 193 -24.69 9.74 -7.34
C PRO A 193 -23.64 8.80 -7.94
N LEU A 194 -22.82 9.30 -8.87
CA LEU A 194 -21.77 8.52 -9.52
C LEU A 194 -20.72 7.98 -8.55
N THR A 195 -20.33 8.74 -7.52
CA THR A 195 -19.33 8.27 -6.53
C THR A 195 -19.90 7.14 -5.68
N LYS A 196 -21.17 7.23 -5.27
CA LYS A 196 -21.87 6.16 -4.55
C LYS A 196 -21.99 4.90 -5.40
N LEU A 197 -22.34 5.04 -6.68
CA LEU A 197 -22.47 3.91 -7.60
C LEU A 197 -21.14 3.17 -7.77
N LEU A 198 -20.05 3.91 -8.02
CA LEU A 198 -18.73 3.31 -8.20
C LEU A 198 -18.18 2.72 -6.90
N PHE A 199 -18.50 3.30 -5.75
CA PHE A 199 -18.18 2.70 -4.45
C PHE A 199 -18.96 1.40 -4.21
N GLY A 200 -20.26 1.39 -4.51
CA GLY A 200 -21.07 0.17 -4.48
C GLY A 200 -20.55 -0.92 -5.42
N PHE A 201 -20.05 -0.53 -6.60
CA PHE A 201 -19.38 -1.46 -7.51
C PHE A 201 -18.09 -2.05 -6.92
N GLN A 202 -17.30 -1.26 -6.18
CA GLN A 202 -16.11 -1.79 -5.49
C GLN A 202 -16.49 -2.73 -4.33
N ILE A 203 -17.58 -2.45 -3.60
CA ILE A 203 -18.11 -3.40 -2.61
C ILE A 203 -18.52 -4.71 -3.29
N LEU A 204 -19.14 -4.65 -4.47
CA LEU A 204 -19.49 -5.84 -5.24
C LEU A 204 -18.25 -6.63 -5.66
N ILE A 205 -17.21 -5.97 -6.18
CA ILE A 205 -15.92 -6.61 -6.51
C ILE A 205 -15.33 -7.30 -5.27
N PHE A 206 -15.29 -6.60 -4.14
CA PHE A 206 -14.79 -7.16 -2.89
C PHE A 206 -15.61 -8.37 -2.42
N SER A 207 -16.93 -8.31 -2.56
CA SER A 207 -17.83 -9.41 -2.18
C SER A 207 -17.63 -10.63 -3.07
N ILE A 208 -17.48 -10.43 -4.39
CA ILE A 208 -17.13 -11.49 -5.34
C ILE A 208 -15.79 -12.12 -4.94
N TYR A 209 -14.78 -11.30 -4.66
CA TYR A 209 -13.49 -11.76 -4.19
C TYR A 209 -13.59 -12.62 -2.92
N LEU A 210 -14.35 -12.16 -1.92
CA LEU A 210 -14.56 -12.92 -0.68
C LEU A 210 -15.24 -14.28 -0.93
N ILE A 211 -16.24 -14.33 -1.81
CA ILE A 211 -16.97 -15.58 -2.11
C ILE A 211 -16.08 -16.59 -2.83
N PHE A 212 -15.32 -16.16 -3.84
CA PHE A 212 -14.56 -17.07 -4.70
C PHE A 212 -13.15 -17.40 -4.19
N TYR A 213 -12.53 -16.49 -3.43
CA TYR A 213 -11.12 -16.62 -3.02
C TYR A 213 -10.92 -16.39 -1.52
N GLY A 214 -11.40 -15.25 -0.99
CA GLY A 214 -11.10 -14.84 0.38
C GLY A 214 -11.66 -15.78 1.45
N GLY A 215 -12.85 -16.38 1.23
CA GLY A 215 -13.48 -17.31 2.17
C GLY A 215 -12.70 -18.62 2.32
N ASN A 216 -12.25 -19.20 1.20
CA ASN A 216 -11.42 -20.41 1.22
C ASN A 216 -10.04 -20.11 1.82
N GLN A 217 -9.42 -18.98 1.48
CA GLN A 217 -8.17 -18.55 2.11
C GLN A 217 -8.31 -18.37 3.62
N LEU A 218 -9.41 -17.76 4.09
CA LEU A 218 -9.67 -17.62 5.54
C LEU A 218 -9.81 -18.98 6.21
N ILE A 219 -10.56 -19.92 5.62
CA ILE A 219 -10.73 -21.27 6.16
C ILE A 219 -9.40 -22.03 6.22
N LEU A 220 -8.63 -22.00 5.12
CA LEU A 220 -7.35 -22.71 5.02
C LEU A 220 -6.29 -22.11 5.95
N ASN A 221 -6.24 -20.77 6.06
CA ASN A 221 -5.36 -20.11 7.01
C ASN A 221 -5.76 -20.43 8.45
N LEU A 222 -7.07 -20.39 8.80
CA LEU A 222 -7.55 -20.82 10.12
C LEU A 222 -7.13 -22.26 10.45
N GLN A 223 -7.19 -23.18 9.47
CA GLN A 223 -6.74 -24.55 9.63
C GLN A 223 -5.21 -24.65 9.83
N ARG A 224 -4.41 -23.89 9.08
CA ARG A 224 -2.94 -23.80 9.27
C ARG A 224 -2.58 -23.26 10.66
N PHE A 225 -3.31 -22.27 11.15
CA PHE A 225 -3.10 -21.70 12.49
C PHE A 225 -3.49 -22.65 13.62
N VAL A 226 -4.49 -23.53 13.42
CA VAL A 226 -4.81 -24.60 14.38
C VAL A 226 -3.67 -25.62 14.50
N TRP A 227 -2.93 -25.88 13.42
CA TRP A 227 -1.82 -26.82 13.39
C TRP A 227 -0.52 -26.28 14.00
N LEU A 228 -0.26 -24.97 13.88
CA LEU A 228 0.97 -24.36 14.40
C LEU A 228 0.90 -24.08 15.90
N GLY A 229 -0.27 -24.19 16.55
CA GLY A 229 -0.43 -23.81 17.97
C GLY A 229 -0.07 -22.34 18.25
N GLU A 230 0.21 -21.57 17.21
CA GLU A 230 0.77 -20.23 17.25
C GLU A 230 -0.27 -19.23 16.74
N PHE A 231 -0.65 -18.38 17.69
CA PHE A 231 -1.57 -17.25 17.60
C PHE A 231 -3.07 -17.52 17.46
N GLN A 232 -3.76 -17.06 18.51
CA GLN A 232 -5.20 -16.86 18.61
C GLN A 232 -5.70 -15.69 17.71
N ASN A 233 -5.29 -15.64 16.44
CA ASN A 233 -5.67 -14.60 15.48
C ASN A 233 -6.87 -15.06 14.63
N SER A 234 -8.06 -15.10 15.24
CA SER A 234 -9.29 -15.11 14.45
C SER A 234 -9.64 -13.67 14.05
N PHE A 235 -10.27 -13.47 12.89
CA PHE A 235 -10.86 -12.17 12.53
C PHE A 235 -11.77 -11.66 13.65
N ILE A 236 -12.47 -12.55 14.35
CA ILE A 236 -13.30 -12.24 15.53
C ILE A 236 -12.44 -11.72 16.69
N LYS A 237 -11.21 -12.22 16.89
CA LYS A 237 -10.28 -11.78 17.93
C LYS A 237 -9.47 -10.55 17.54
N SER A 238 -9.08 -10.35 16.27
CA SER A 238 -8.57 -9.06 15.80
C SER A 238 -9.65 -7.99 15.86
N THR A 239 -10.90 -8.29 15.50
CA THR A 239 -12.03 -7.37 15.63
C THR A 239 -12.42 -7.17 17.10
N SER A 240 -12.32 -8.18 17.96
CA SER A 240 -12.50 -8.01 19.41
C SER A 240 -11.34 -7.24 20.03
N ASN A 241 -10.09 -7.40 19.61
CA ASN A 241 -8.96 -6.60 20.08
C ASN A 241 -9.09 -5.14 19.59
N PHE A 242 -9.62 -4.93 18.39
CA PHE A 242 -9.95 -3.59 17.88
C PHE A 242 -11.13 -2.93 18.62
N LEU A 243 -12.11 -3.72 19.08
CA LEU A 243 -13.29 -3.24 19.81
C LEU A 243 -13.13 -3.22 21.35
N VAL A 244 -12.24 -4.04 21.91
CA VAL A 244 -12.09 -4.27 23.37
C VAL A 244 -10.74 -3.82 23.91
N GLY A 245 -9.71 -3.63 23.07
CA GLY A 245 -8.45 -3.04 23.53
C GLY A 245 -7.24 -3.64 22.85
N LEU A 246 -6.52 -2.76 22.16
CA LEU A 246 -5.09 -2.73 21.86
C LEU A 246 -4.31 -4.01 22.24
N ASP A 247 -3.93 -4.77 21.22
CA ASP A 247 -2.98 -5.88 21.34
C ASP A 247 -1.55 -5.33 21.59
N PRO A 248 -0.92 -5.59 22.77
CA PRO A 248 0.38 -5.06 23.18
C PRO A 248 1.50 -5.18 22.14
N SER A 249 1.43 -6.18 21.26
CA SER A 249 2.44 -6.48 20.25
C SER A 249 2.37 -5.56 19.02
N TYR A 250 1.22 -4.94 18.75
CA TYR A 250 0.98 -4.13 17.54
C TYR A 250 0.26 -2.80 17.81
N VAL A 251 0.05 -2.45 19.10
CA VAL A 251 -0.55 -1.20 19.60
C VAL A 251 -0.06 0.03 18.84
N TRP A 252 1.24 0.10 18.57
CA TRP A 252 1.84 1.28 17.95
C TRP A 252 1.47 1.44 16.49
N THR A 253 1.50 0.35 15.71
CA THR A 253 1.05 0.34 14.31
C THR A 253 -0.42 0.70 14.18
N ASP A 254 -1.26 0.15 15.07
CA ASP A 254 -2.71 0.41 15.05
C ASP A 254 -3.06 1.82 15.52
N ILE A 255 -2.39 2.32 16.57
CA ILE A 255 -2.51 3.72 17.01
C ILE A 255 -2.01 4.67 15.91
N VAL A 256 -0.93 4.34 15.21
CA VAL A 256 -0.43 5.18 14.12
C VAL A 256 -1.37 5.18 12.93
N LEU A 257 -1.89 4.03 12.50
CA LEU A 257 -2.91 3.97 11.45
C LEU A 257 -4.17 4.72 11.88
N PHE A 258 -4.63 4.54 13.12
CA PHE A 258 -5.79 5.25 13.66
C PHE A 258 -5.59 6.76 13.73
N ILE A 259 -4.43 7.23 14.20
CA ILE A 259 -4.08 8.66 14.22
C ILE A 259 -3.88 9.18 12.79
N PHE A 260 -3.29 8.41 11.88
CA PHE A 260 -3.17 8.74 10.45
C PHE A 260 -4.56 8.90 9.81
N PHE A 261 -5.49 7.97 10.06
CA PHE A 261 -6.87 8.07 9.60
C PHE A 261 -7.61 9.24 10.25
N ILE A 262 -7.38 9.54 11.53
CA ILE A 262 -7.92 10.73 12.20
C ILE A 262 -7.34 12.01 11.59
N PHE A 263 -6.04 12.07 11.28
CA PHE A 263 -5.42 13.22 10.65
C PHE A 263 -5.91 13.41 9.22
N ILE A 264 -6.09 12.32 8.47
CA ILE A 264 -6.72 12.32 7.17
C ILE A 264 -8.16 12.81 7.28
N PHE A 265 -8.94 12.29 8.24
CA PHE A 265 -10.33 12.68 8.47
C PHE A 265 -10.45 14.14 8.90
N LYS A 266 -9.59 14.61 9.80
CA LYS A 266 -9.52 16.00 10.30
C LYS A 266 -8.98 16.95 9.22
N ALA A 267 -8.08 16.48 8.35
CA ALA A 267 -7.62 17.20 7.16
C ALA A 267 -8.75 17.34 6.13
N PHE A 268 -9.54 16.28 5.92
CA PHE A 268 -10.68 16.29 5.01
C PHE A 268 -11.86 17.11 5.55
N SER A 269 -12.12 17.07 6.85
CA SER A 269 -13.25 17.78 7.48
C SER A 269 -12.99 19.28 7.64
N ASN A 270 -11.73 19.71 7.77
CA ASN A 270 -11.36 21.11 7.97
C ASN A 270 -10.64 21.73 6.77
N LEU A 271 -10.85 21.21 5.55
CA LEU A 271 -10.26 21.71 4.30
C LEU A 271 -10.51 23.21 4.01
N SER A 272 -11.47 23.85 4.70
CA SER A 272 -11.73 25.28 4.64
C SER A 272 -11.01 26.12 5.71
N LYS A 273 -10.40 25.51 6.74
CA LYS A 273 -9.86 26.19 7.93
C LYS A 273 -8.43 25.82 8.33
N ILE A 274 -7.78 24.88 7.65
CA ILE A 274 -6.41 24.46 8.03
C ILE A 274 -5.39 25.51 7.61
N GLU A 275 -5.00 26.35 8.56
CA GLU A 275 -3.84 27.22 8.45
C GLU A 275 -2.55 26.41 8.52
N ARG A 276 -1.97 26.16 7.34
CA ARG A 276 -0.53 26.08 6.95
C ARG A 276 0.56 25.46 7.86
N LYS A 277 0.38 25.08 9.13
CA LYS A 277 1.49 24.66 10.03
C LYS A 277 1.32 23.29 10.72
N GLU A 278 0.10 22.81 10.95
CA GLU A 278 -0.09 21.65 11.85
C GLU A 278 0.02 20.28 11.14
N VAL A 279 -0.32 20.19 9.85
CA VAL A 279 -0.31 18.91 9.11
C VAL A 279 1.11 18.37 8.92
N SER A 280 2.12 19.24 8.81
CA SER A 280 3.51 18.82 8.66
C SER A 280 4.10 18.22 9.93
N PHE A 281 3.66 18.63 11.12
CA PHE A 281 4.14 18.10 12.40
C PHE A 281 3.39 16.84 12.83
N GLY A 282 2.07 16.78 12.58
CA GLY A 282 1.27 15.59 12.88
C GLY A 282 1.73 14.36 12.12
N VAL A 283 1.96 14.51 10.81
CA VAL A 283 2.51 13.42 9.97
C VAL A 283 3.90 13.01 10.45
N VAL A 284 4.81 13.97 10.69
CA VAL A 284 6.18 13.67 11.16
C VAL A 284 6.21 13.03 12.56
N GLY A 285 5.35 13.44 13.49
CA GLY A 285 5.28 12.88 14.85
C GLY A 285 4.71 11.46 14.90
N ILE A 286 3.74 11.16 14.04
CA ILE A 286 3.19 9.80 13.86
C ILE A 286 4.23 8.87 13.25
N PHE A 287 5.05 9.38 12.33
CA PHE A 287 6.12 8.59 11.69
C PHE A 287 7.32 8.32 12.61
N PHE A 288 7.70 9.26 13.48
CA PHE A 288 8.81 9.02 14.42
C PHE A 288 8.47 8.00 15.51
N ASN A 289 7.21 7.91 15.95
CA ASN A 289 6.84 7.01 17.04
C ASN A 289 6.70 5.53 16.61
N ASN A 290 6.58 5.27 15.31
CA ASN A 290 6.57 3.91 14.75
C ASN A 290 7.97 3.28 14.63
N PHE A 291 9.05 4.02 14.86
CA PHE A 291 10.42 3.54 14.65
C PHE A 291 11.23 3.29 15.92
N ILE A 292 10.73 3.69 17.10
CA ILE A 292 11.41 3.38 18.37
C ILE A 292 11.05 1.97 18.88
N GLY A 293 9.95 1.37 18.38
CA GLY A 293 9.53 0.01 18.77
C GLY A 293 10.06 -1.13 17.90
N SER A 294 10.85 -0.84 16.86
CA SER A 294 11.39 -1.84 15.91
C SER A 294 12.91 -1.77 15.81
N ILE A 295 13.56 -1.66 16.96
CA ILE A 295 14.96 -2.05 17.15
C ILE A 295 14.87 -3.37 17.94
N PRO A 296 15.55 -4.46 17.50
CA PRO A 296 15.49 -5.75 18.18
C PRO A 296 15.85 -5.66 19.67
#